data_AF-A0AAD0T4P1-F1
#
_entry.id   AF-A0AAD0T4P1-F1
#
_cell.length_a   1.000
_cell.length_b   1.000
_cell.length_c   1.000
_cell.angle_alpha   90.00
_cell.angle_beta   90.00
_cell.angle_gamma   90.00
#
_symmetry.space_group_name_H-M   'P 1'
#
loop_
_entity.id
_entity.type
_entity.pdbx_description
1 polymer ?
#
loop_
_entity_poly.entity_id
_entity_poly.type
_entity_poly.pdbx_seq_one_letter_code
_entity_poly.pdbx_strand_id
1 'polypeptide(L)'
;MIELGFLKRYDSIKRLIDFGANGYYPLFEDISIQERFEEVRMTKAQRLKAKSLLKKISTHNNLEKQRVLFSSFEEMDKYIVARALMEMVEGKILDANPQLQ
;
A
#
# COMPACT_ATOMS: atom_id res chain seq x y z
N MET A 1 7.52 -8.03 14.96
CA MET A 1 7.07 -7.83 13.58
C MET A 1 6.27 -6.54 13.57
N ILE A 2 6.66 -5.48 12.85
CA ILE A 2 5.80 -4.27 12.81
C ILE A 2 4.67 -4.59 11.85
N GLU A 3 3.52 -4.95 12.40
CA GLU A 3 2.34 -5.30 11.62
C GLU A 3 1.73 -4.05 11.00
N LEU A 4 1.66 -4.03 9.66
CA LEU A 4 0.89 -3.03 8.93
C LEU A 4 -0.62 -3.15 9.23
N GLY A 5 -1.05 -4.20 9.95
CA GLY A 5 -2.43 -4.46 10.37
C GLY A 5 -3.11 -3.28 11.08
N PHE A 6 -2.35 -2.45 11.80
CA PHE A 6 -2.89 -1.22 12.40
C PHE A 6 -3.51 -0.27 11.37
N LEU A 7 -3.00 -0.23 10.13
CA LEU A 7 -3.51 0.63 9.08
C LEU A 7 -4.88 0.17 8.57
N LYS A 8 -5.25 -1.11 8.77
CA LYS A 8 -6.58 -1.64 8.45
C LYS A 8 -7.69 -0.96 9.25
N ARG A 9 -7.40 -0.14 10.27
CA ARG A 9 -8.41 0.64 11.01
C ARG A 9 -8.93 1.86 10.25
N TYR A 10 -8.19 2.36 9.26
CA TYR A 10 -8.58 3.53 8.48
C TYR A 10 -9.41 3.10 7.27
N ASP A 11 -10.63 3.62 7.14
CA ASP A 11 -11.54 3.22 6.05
C ASP A 11 -11.04 3.60 4.66
N SER A 12 -10.25 4.66 4.57
CA SER A 12 -9.54 5.06 3.36
C SER A 12 -8.49 4.04 2.92
N ILE A 13 -7.80 3.41 3.87
CA ILE A 13 -6.84 2.33 3.59
C ILE A 13 -7.56 1.02 3.26
N LYS A 14 -8.63 0.68 3.99
CA LYS A 14 -9.45 -0.50 3.68
C LYS A 14 -9.94 -0.46 2.22
N ARG A 15 -10.47 0.68 1.77
CA ARG A 15 -10.91 0.87 0.37
C ARG A 15 -9.80 0.63 -0.64
N LEU A 16 -8.59 1.12 -0.37
CA LEU A 16 -7.43 0.88 -1.25
C LEU A 16 -7.03 -0.60 -1.31
N ILE A 17 -7.11 -1.29 -0.18
CA ILE A 17 -6.87 -2.75 -0.12
C ILE A 17 -7.97 -3.50 -0.89
N ASP A 18 -9.23 -3.07 -0.74
CA ASP A 18 -10.37 -3.67 -1.45
C ASP A 18 -10.23 -3.51 -2.96
N PHE A 19 -9.84 -2.32 -3.43
CA PHE A 19 -9.53 -2.10 -4.85
C PHE A 19 -8.42 -3.04 -5.32
N GLY A 20 -7.29 -3.09 -4.59
CA GLY A 20 -6.17 -3.94 -4.96
C GLY A 20 -6.53 -5.43 -5.00
N ALA A 21 -7.34 -5.90 -4.03
CA ALA A 21 -7.82 -7.28 -3.99
C ALA A 21 -8.76 -7.63 -5.17
N ASN A 22 -9.38 -6.62 -5.81
CA ASN A 22 -10.17 -6.76 -7.03
C ASN A 22 -9.35 -6.43 -8.30
N GLY A 23 -8.02 -6.32 -8.20
CA GLY A 23 -7.12 -6.07 -9.33
C GLY A 23 -7.02 -4.60 -9.76
N TYR A 24 -7.58 -3.66 -8.99
CA TYR A 24 -7.57 -2.23 -9.30
C TYR A 24 -6.64 -1.45 -8.36
N TYR A 25 -5.66 -0.73 -8.91
CA TYR A 25 -4.65 -0.02 -8.12
C TYR A 25 -4.62 1.50 -8.42
N PRO A 26 -5.62 2.25 -7.93
CA PRO A 26 -5.83 3.65 -8.34
C PRO A 26 -4.71 4.61 -7.97
N LEU A 27 -3.89 4.28 -6.97
CA LEU A 27 -2.74 5.11 -6.61
C LEU A 27 -1.60 4.96 -7.61
N PHE A 28 -1.51 3.83 -8.32
CA PHE A 28 -0.34 3.45 -9.11
C PHE A 28 -0.54 3.58 -10.62
N GLU A 29 -1.74 3.99 -11.08
CA GLU A 29 -2.08 4.07 -12.51
C GLU A 29 -1.04 4.83 -13.35
N ASP A 30 -0.45 5.89 -12.79
CA ASP A 30 0.47 6.79 -13.49
C ASP A 30 1.94 6.56 -13.12
N ILE A 31 2.25 5.55 -12.30
CA ILE A 31 3.63 5.24 -11.93
C ILE A 31 4.13 4.12 -12.83
N SER A 32 5.13 4.44 -13.64
CA SER A 32 6.04 3.45 -14.22
C SER A 32 6.79 2.79 -13.06
N ILE A 33 6.20 1.77 -12.42
CA ILE A 33 6.92 0.96 -11.43
C ILE A 33 7.85 0.04 -12.21
N GLN A 34 8.90 0.63 -12.80
CA GLN A 34 9.91 -0.08 -13.57
C GLN A 34 10.66 -1.02 -12.63
N GLU A 35 10.55 -2.32 -12.93
CA GLU A 35 11.48 -3.46 -12.73
C GLU A 35 12.25 -3.62 -11.40
N ARG A 36 12.12 -2.71 -10.43
CA ARG A 36 12.80 -2.77 -9.13
C ARG A 36 11.95 -3.42 -8.03
N PHE A 37 10.86 -4.10 -8.39
CA PHE A 37 10.27 -5.11 -7.51
C PHE A 37 11.15 -6.37 -7.50
N GLU A 38 12.47 -6.23 -7.36
CA GLU A 38 13.26 -7.35 -6.87
C GLU A 38 12.70 -7.72 -5.49
N GLU A 39 12.62 -9.02 -5.20
CA GLU A 39 11.95 -9.68 -4.07
C GLU A 39 12.53 -9.33 -2.67
N VAL A 40 13.06 -8.13 -2.49
CA VAL A 40 13.62 -7.66 -1.25
C VAL A 40 12.47 -7.32 -0.29
N ARG A 41 12.26 -8.23 0.67
CA ARG A 41 11.38 -7.98 1.83
C ARG A 41 11.69 -6.63 2.44
N MET A 42 10.65 -5.85 2.75
CA MET A 42 10.83 -4.54 3.36
C MET A 42 11.60 -4.63 4.69
N THR A 43 12.64 -3.81 4.81
CA THR A 43 13.40 -3.64 6.05
C THR A 43 12.52 -3.04 7.17
N LYS A 44 12.95 -3.16 8.43
CA LYS A 44 12.22 -2.55 9.57
C LYS A 44 12.05 -1.03 9.40
N ALA A 45 13.07 -0.35 8.90
CA ALA A 45 13.01 1.09 8.64
C ALA A 45 11.99 1.44 7.55
N GLN A 46 11.97 0.69 6.45
CA GLN A 46 10.97 0.86 5.38
C GLN A 46 9.56 0.57 5.88
N ARG A 47 9.34 -0.45 6.71
CA ARG A 47 8.01 -0.73 7.31
C ARG A 47 7.53 0.40 8.19
N LEU A 48 8.42 0.99 8.99
CA LEU A 48 8.09 2.17 9.81
C LEU A 48 7.76 3.38 8.93
N LYS A 49 8.53 3.60 7.85
CA LYS A 49 8.28 4.68 6.89
C LYS A 49 6.94 4.48 6.17
N ALA A 50 6.64 3.27 5.69
CA ALA A 50 5.36 2.91 5.10
C ALA A 50 4.19 3.18 6.04
N LYS A 51 4.31 2.82 7.33
CA LYS A 51 3.29 3.13 8.33
C LYS A 51 3.02 4.64 8.42
N SER A 52 4.06 5.45 8.38
CA SER A 52 3.93 6.92 8.38
C SER A 52 3.29 7.45 7.10
N LEU A 53 3.77 7.01 5.93
CA LEU A 53 3.28 7.47 4.63
C LEU A 53 1.83 7.05 4.37
N LEU A 54 1.48 5.79 4.64
CA LEU A 54 0.09 5.30 4.52
C LEU A 54 -0.83 6.00 5.52
N LYS A 55 -0.36 6.33 6.72
CA LYS A 55 -1.12 7.17 7.66
C LYS A 55 -1.35 8.59 7.12
N LYS A 56 -0.40 9.17 6.39
CA LYS A 56 -0.60 10.47 5.72
C LYS A 56 -1.63 10.34 4.60
N ILE A 57 -1.55 9.31 3.76
CA ILE A 57 -2.56 9.03 2.73
C ILE A 57 -3.93 8.82 3.35
N SER A 58 -4.01 8.16 4.50
CA SER A 58 -5.28 7.83 5.14
C SER A 58 -6.02 9.04 5.70
N THR A 59 -5.39 10.21 5.87
CA THR A 59 -6.06 11.44 6.31
C THR A 59 -7.00 12.00 5.25
N HIS A 60 -6.83 11.60 3.98
CA HIS A 60 -7.71 11.97 2.89
C HIS A 60 -8.70 10.84 2.60
N ASN A 61 -9.99 11.18 2.60
CA ASN A 61 -11.09 10.23 2.32
C ASN A 61 -11.50 10.18 0.84
N ASN A 62 -10.92 11.07 0.03
CA ASN A 62 -11.18 11.22 -1.40
C ASN A 62 -9.98 10.66 -2.18
N LEU A 63 -10.25 9.80 -3.16
CA LEU A 63 -9.22 9.09 -3.92
C LEU A 63 -8.32 10.03 -4.70
N GLU A 64 -8.87 11.09 -5.30
CA GLU A 64 -8.09 12.09 -6.03
C GLU A 64 -7.09 12.81 -5.13
N LYS A 65 -7.53 13.21 -3.92
CA LYS A 65 -6.62 13.81 -2.93
C LYS A 65 -5.52 12.84 -2.49
N GLN A 66 -5.84 11.55 -2.38
CA GLN A 66 -4.85 10.51 -2.09
C GLN A 66 -3.86 10.35 -3.24
N ARG A 67 -4.31 10.36 -4.49
CA ARG A 67 -3.46 10.32 -5.70
C ARG A 67 -2.54 11.53 -5.76
N VAL A 68 -3.06 12.74 -5.56
CA VAL A 68 -2.27 13.98 -5.57
C VAL A 68 -1.20 13.97 -4.46
N LEU A 69 -1.55 13.53 -3.24
CA LEU A 69 -0.56 13.41 -2.17
C LEU A 69 0.49 12.35 -2.50
N PHE A 70 0.07 11.21 -3.03
CA PHE A 70 0.97 10.13 -3.40
C PHE A 70 1.90 10.52 -4.56
N SER A 71 1.40 11.27 -5.55
CA SER A 71 2.21 11.76 -6.67
C SER A 71 3.26 12.78 -6.22
N SER A 72 3.05 13.47 -5.10
CA SER A 72 4.03 14.39 -4.51
C SER A 72 5.14 13.68 -3.70
N PHE A 73 5.06 12.37 -3.49
CA PHE A 73 6.11 11.63 -2.79
C PHE A 73 7.34 11.42 -3.68
N GLU A 74 8.50 11.32 -3.03
CA GLU A 74 9.73 10.89 -3.69
C GLU A 74 9.59 9.46 -4.23
N GLU A 75 10.37 9.12 -5.24
CA GLU A 75 10.29 7.82 -5.92
C GLU A 75 10.44 6.63 -4.97
N MET A 76 11.39 6.70 -4.03
CA MET A 76 11.59 5.66 -3.02
C MET A 76 10.40 5.55 -2.05
N ASP A 77 9.73 6.67 -1.75
CA ASP A 77 8.56 6.69 -0.87
C ASP A 77 7.33 6.14 -1.57
N LYS A 78 7.17 6.44 -2.85
CA LYS A 78 6.17 5.81 -3.72
C LYS A 78 6.35 4.30 -3.75
N TYR A 79 7.59 3.82 -3.90
CA TYR A 79 7.92 2.39 -3.86
C TYR A 79 7.57 1.76 -2.51
N ILE A 80 7.96 2.38 -1.40
CA ILE A 80 7.69 1.88 -0.05
C ILE A 80 6.18 1.77 0.21
N VAL A 81 5.40 2.76 -0.23
CA VAL A 81 3.94 2.74 -0.13
C VAL A 81 3.34 1.64 -1.00
N ALA A 82 3.79 1.52 -2.26
CA ALA A 82 3.29 0.51 -3.18
C ALA A 82 3.53 -0.90 -2.64
N ARG A 83 4.76 -1.19 -2.20
CA ARG A 83 5.11 -2.50 -1.62
C ARG A 83 4.30 -2.81 -0.37
N ALA A 84 4.15 -1.84 0.54
CA ALA A 84 3.37 -2.03 1.75
C ALA A 84 1.88 -2.26 1.45
N LEU A 85 1.31 -1.55 0.48
CA LEU A 85 -0.08 -1.77 0.07
C LEU A 85 -0.26 -3.15 -0.58
N MET A 86 0.68 -3.58 -1.42
CA MET A 86 0.67 -4.92 -2.02
C MET A 86 0.75 -6.02 -0.95
N GLU A 87 1.63 -5.91 0.05
CA GLU A 87 1.69 -6.88 1.18
C GLU A 87 0.32 -6.97 1.90
N MET A 88 -0.38 -5.84 2.06
CA MET A 88 -1.71 -5.82 2.71
C MET A 88 -2.81 -6.42 1.84
N VAL A 89 -2.73 -6.22 0.52
CA VAL A 89 -3.63 -6.80 -0.48
C VAL A 89 -3.45 -8.30 -0.56
N GLU A 90 -2.19 -8.76 -0.67
CA GLU A 90 -1.83 -10.17 -0.65
C GLU A 90 -2.35 -10.85 0.63
N GLY A 91 -2.12 -10.25 1.80
CA GLY A 91 -2.66 -10.75 3.05
C GLY A 91 -4.18 -10.89 3.02
N LYS A 92 -4.91 -9.91 2.45
CA LYS A 92 -6.37 -10.01 2.31
C LYS A 92 -6.79 -11.13 1.35
N ILE A 93 -6.08 -11.33 0.24
CA ILE A 93 -6.37 -12.39 -0.73
C ILE A 93 -6.17 -13.77 -0.09
N LEU A 94 -5.08 -13.95 0.66
CA LEU A 94 -4.78 -15.17 1.40
C LEU A 94 -5.81 -15.43 2.51
N ASP A 95 -6.18 -14.39 3.26
CA ASP A 95 -7.23 -14.48 4.29
C ASP A 95 -8.59 -14.93 3.68
N ALA A 96 -8.89 -14.50 2.45
CA ALA A 96 -10.11 -14.89 1.73
C ALA A 96 -10.03 -16.27 1.06
N ASN A 97 -8.82 -16.78 0.84
CA ASN A 97 -8.55 -18.07 0.21
C ASN A 97 -7.56 -18.88 1.06
N PRO A 98 -7.98 -19.44 2.22
CA PRO A 98 -7.07 -20.14 3.12
C PRO A 98 -6.32 -21.33 2.47
N GLN A 99 -6.90 -21.88 1.42
CA GLN A 99 -6.31 -22.94 0.58
C GLN A 99 -5.05 -22.50 -0.21
N LEU A 100 -4.74 -21.20 -0.25
CA LEU A 100 -3.54 -20.65 -0.89
C LEU A 100 -2.40 -20.34 0.10
N GLN A 101 -2.60 -20.56 1.41
CA GLN A 101 -1.62 -20.27 2.46
C GLN A 101 -0.54 -21.35 2.61
#